data_AF-A0A2E9QF02-F1
#
_entry.id   AF-A0A2E9QF02-F1
#
_cell.length_a   1.000
_cell.length_b   1.000
_cell.length_c   1.000
_cell.angle_alpha   90.00
_cell.angle_beta   90.00
_cell.angle_gamma   90.00
#
_symmetry.space_group_name_H-M   'P 1'
#
loop_
_entity.id
_entity.type
_entity.pdbx_description
1 polymer ?
#
loop_
_entity_poly.entity_id
_entity_poly.type
_entity_poly.pdbx_seq_one_letter_code
_entity_poly.pdbx_strand_id
1 'polypeptide(L)' 'MEIIELNFVYAAFGSLLGLLCMMIALFLCDLLFGFRIRRSLRNGNQAVAMATAGAIIGFGLAFGLIIGLSLN' A
#
# COMPACT_ATOMS: atom_id res chain seq x y z
N MET A 1 5.56 10.91 -27.78
CA MET A 1 4.66 10.41 -26.74
C MET A 1 3.59 11.45 -26.55
N GLU A 2 2.35 11.10 -26.86
CA GLU A 2 1.20 11.94 -26.56
C GLU A 2 1.04 12.07 -25.03
N ILE A 3 0.43 13.15 -24.56
CA ILE A 3 0.23 13.42 -23.11
C ILE A 3 -0.48 12.25 -22.41
N ILE A 4 -1.40 11.60 -23.12
CA ILE A 4 -2.16 10.45 -22.64
C ILE A 4 -1.25 9.24 -22.37
N GLU A 5 -0.27 8.98 -23.25
CA GLU A 5 0.67 7.86 -23.10
C GLU A 5 1.56 8.08 -21.89
N LEU A 6 2.02 9.32 -21.68
CA LEU A 6 2.88 9.66 -20.55
C LEU A 6 2.11 9.54 -19.21
N ASN A 7 0.85 9.97 -19.17
CA ASN A 7 -0.02 9.80 -18.01
C ASN A 7 -0.26 8.33 -17.67
N PHE A 8 -0.40 7.46 -18.68
CA PHE A 8 -0.58 6.04 -18.46
C PHE A 8 0.68 5.38 -17.88
N VAL A 9 1.86 5.73 -18.43
CA VAL A 9 3.15 5.27 -17.90
C VAL A 9 3.35 5.74 -16.47
N TYR A 10 3.02 7.00 -16.18
CA TYR A 10 3.12 7.57 -14.84
C TYR A 10 2.20 6.86 -13.84
N ALA A 11 0.94 6.62 -14.21
CA ALA A 11 -0.02 5.89 -13.37
C ALA A 11 0.44 4.44 -13.10
N ALA A 12 0.97 3.76 -14.11
CA ALA A 12 1.47 2.39 -13.98
C ALA A 12 2.71 2.32 -13.06
N PHE A 13 3.68 3.21 -13.26
CA PHE A 13 4.87 3.27 -12.40
C PHE A 13 4.54 3.71 -10.97
N GLY A 14 3.70 4.73 -10.82
CA GLY A 14 3.26 5.24 -9.52
C GLY A 14 2.51 4.18 -8.71
N SER A 15 1.61 3.42 -9.34
CA SER A 15 0.89 2.33 -8.68
C SER A 15 1.81 1.17 -8.30
N LEU A 16 2.76 0.79 -9.16
CA LEU A 16 3.76 -0.24 -8.85
C LEU A 16 4.65 0.17 -7.67
N LEU A 17 5.13 1.42 -7.67
CA LEU A 17 5.94 1.97 -6.58
C LEU A 17 5.15 2.05 -5.27
N GLY A 18 3.87 2.45 -5.33
CA GLY A 18 2.98 2.47 -4.18
C GLY A 18 2.79 1.09 -3.57
N LEU A 19 2.64 0.05 -4.41
CA LEU A 19 2.48 -1.33 -3.96
C LEU A 19 3.77 -1.87 -3.31
N LEU A 20 4.95 -1.54 -3.87
CA LEU A 20 6.24 -1.85 -3.25
C LEU A 20 6.40 -1.14 -1.89
N CYS A 21 6.05 0.15 -1.82
CA CYS A 21 6.13 0.93 -0.60
C CYS A 21 5.21 0.38 0.50
N MET A 22 4.01 -0.05 0.12
CA MET A 22 3.07 -0.71 1.01
C MET A 22 3.61 -2.04 1.55
N MET A 23 4.26 -2.86 0.72
CA MET A 23 4.91 -4.10 1.18
C MET A 23 6.03 -3.80 2.19
N ILE A 24 6.83 -2.77 1.93
CA ILE A 24 7.89 -2.31 2.84
C ILE A 24 7.28 -1.80 4.14
N ALA A 25 6.19 -1.03 4.09
CA ALA A 25 5.51 -0.51 5.27
C ALA A 25 4.98 -1.65 6.17
N LEU A 26 4.34 -2.67 5.60
CA LEU A 26 3.89 -3.84 6.34
C LEU A 26 5.05 -4.64 6.95
N PHE A 27 6.16 -4.75 6.22
CA PHE A 27 7.37 -5.38 6.73
C PHE A 27 8.00 -4.58 7.88
N LEU A 28 8.02 -3.25 7.78
CA LEU A 28 8.48 -2.36 8.85
C LEU A 28 7.59 -2.50 10.09
N CYS A 29 6.27 -2.60 9.92
CA CYS A 29 5.36 -2.88 11.03
C CYS A 29 5.69 -4.22 11.72
N ASP A 30 5.92 -5.29 10.95
CA ASP A 30 6.36 -6.59 11.50
C ASP A 30 7.66 -6.46 12.32
N LEU A 31 8.60 -5.63 11.87
CA LEU A 31 9.87 -5.38 12.54
C LEU A 31 9.72 -4.52 13.81
N LEU A 32 8.97 -3.43 13.72
CA LEU A 32 8.79 -2.45 14.81
C LEU A 32 7.99 -3.01 15.97
N PHE A 33 6.93 -3.77 15.69
CA PHE A 33 6.03 -4.29 16.72
C PHE A 33 6.47 -5.66 17.29
N GLY A 34 7.53 -6.26 16.75
CA GLY A 34 8.11 -7.50 17.28
C GLY A 34 7.24 -8.75 17.13
N PHE A 35 6.11 -8.66 16.41
CA PHE A 35 5.25 -9.79 16.09
C PHE A 35 5.08 -9.92 14.57
N ARG A 36 4.94 -11.15 14.08
CA ARG A 36 4.68 -11.41 12.66
C ARG A 36 3.18 -11.37 12.38
N ILE A 37 2.71 -10.34 11.66
CA ILE A 37 1.33 -10.16 11.21
C ILE A 37 0.81 -11.43 10.54
N ARG A 38 1.61 -12.07 9.66
CA ARG A 38 1.23 -13.34 8.99
C ARG A 38 0.89 -14.47 9.97
N ARG A 39 1.64 -14.58 11.08
CA ARG A 39 1.38 -15.60 12.11
C ARG A 39 0.15 -15.25 12.92
N SER A 40 0.00 -13.98 13.31
CA SER A 40 -1.16 -13.49 14.05
C SER A 40 -2.47 -13.62 13.26
N LEU A 41 -2.44 -13.37 11.94
CA LEU A 41 -3.54 -13.63 11.02
C LEU A 41 -3.90 -15.13 10.96
N ARG A 42 -2.91 -16.01 10.83
CA ARG A 42 -3.14 -17.47 10.82
C ARG A 42 -3.74 -17.98 12.13
N ASN A 43 -3.35 -17.38 13.26
CA ASN A 43 -3.87 -17.72 14.58
C ASN A 43 -5.28 -17.15 14.84
N GLY A 44 -5.89 -16.47 13.88
CA GLY A 44 -7.25 -15.93 14.00
C GLY A 44 -7.35 -14.66 14.85
N ASN A 45 -6.25 -13.93 15.05
CA ASN A 45 -6.29 -12.70 15.82
C ASN A 45 -7.01 -11.59 15.01
N GLN A 46 -8.28 -11.35 15.35
CA GLN A 46 -9.11 -10.37 14.68
C GLN A 46 -8.61 -8.93 14.85
N ALA A 47 -7.99 -8.58 15.98
CA ALA A 47 -7.46 -7.24 16.19
C ALA A 47 -6.33 -6.93 15.19
N VAL A 48 -5.44 -7.88 14.96
CA VAL A 48 -4.35 -7.73 13.96
C VAL A 48 -4.92 -7.71 12.54
N ALA A 49 -5.94 -8.52 12.25
CA ALA A 49 -6.61 -8.51 10.95
C ALA A 49 -7.22 -7.14 10.65
N MET A 50 -7.92 -6.54 11.63
CA MET A 50 -8.59 -5.25 11.47
C MET A 50 -7.60 -4.10 11.34
N ALA A 51 -6.52 -4.10 12.13
CA ALA A 51 -5.44 -3.12 12.02
C ALA A 51 -4.74 -3.19 10.65
N THR A 52 -4.44 -4.41 10.18
CA THR A 52 -3.80 -4.62 8.87
C THR A 52 -4.73 -4.19 7.73
N ALA A 53 -6.02 -4.53 7.80
CA ALA A 53 -7.01 -4.10 6.82
C ALA A 53 -7.11 -2.57 6.73
N GLY A 54 -7.16 -1.88 7.87
CA GLY A 54 -7.16 -0.41 7.93
C GLY A 54 -5.91 0.20 7.31
N ALA A 55 -4.73 -0.36 7.60
CA ALA A 55 -3.47 0.10 6.99
C ALA A 55 -3.49 -0.07 5.46
N ILE A 56 -3.93 -1.23 4.96
CA ILE A 56 -4.01 -1.50 3.51
C ILE A 56 -4.94 -0.51 2.81
N ILE A 57 -6.13 -0.28 3.37
CA ILE A 57 -7.11 0.67 2.82
C ILE A 57 -6.56 2.10 2.85
N GLY A 58 -5.94 2.50 3.97
CA GLY A 58 -5.34 3.82 4.13
C GLY A 58 -4.24 4.11 3.13
N PHE A 59 -3.31 3.16 2.93
CA PHE A 59 -2.27 3.29 1.91
C PHE A 59 -2.85 3.34 0.50
N GLY A 60 -3.85 2.49 0.19
CA GLY A 60 -4.51 2.50 -1.11
C GLY A 60 -5.15 3.84 -1.45
N LEU A 61 -5.84 4.46 -0.48
CA LEU A 61 -6.42 5.79 -0.65
C LEU A 61 -5.35 6.88 -0.79
N ALA A 62 -4.29 6.84 0.02
CA ALA A 62 -3.22 7.83 -0.04
C ALA A 62 -2.51 7.80 -1.41
N PHE A 63 -2.08 6.63 -1.87
CA PHE A 63 -1.43 6.50 -3.18
C PHE A 63 -2.38 6.81 -4.34
N GLY A 64 -3.64 6.35 -4.26
CA GLY A 64 -4.65 6.68 -5.25
C GLY A 64 -4.87 8.18 -5.39
N LEU A 65 -4.92 8.91 -4.28
CA LEU A 65 -5.06 10.37 -4.26
C LEU A 65 -3.82 11.06 -4.84
N ILE A 66 -2.62 10.65 -4.43
CA ILE A 66 -1.36 11.24 -4.91
C ILE A 66 -1.22 11.08 -6.43
N ILE A 67 -1.48 9.87 -6.94
CA ILE A 67 -1.40 9.59 -8.38
C ILE A 67 -2.48 10.38 -9.12
N GLY A 68 -3.72 10.41 -8.61
CA GLY A 68 -4.83 11.13 -9.22
C GLY A 68 -4.62 12.65 -9.30
N LEU A 69 -4.08 13.26 -8.25
CA LEU A 69 -3.73 14.69 -8.24
C LEU A 69 -2.56 15.02 -9.16
N SER A 70 -1.65 14.08 -9.37
CA SER A 70 -0.46 14.29 -10.19
C SER A 70 -0.71 14.16 -11.71
N LEU A 71 -1.91 13.70 -12.11
CA LEU A 71 -2.32 13.53 -13.51
C LEU A 71 -3.20 14.68 -14.03
N ASN A 72 -3.50 15.68 -13.19
CA ASN A 72 -4.28 16.88 -13.50
C ASN A 72 -3.38 18.01 -14.00
#